data_AF-A0A4Q1V9G9-F1
#
_entry.id   AF-A0A4Q1V9G9-F1
#
_cell.length_a   1.000
_cell.length_b   1.000
_cell.length_c   1.000
_cell.angle_alpha   90.00
_cell.angle_beta   90.00
_cell.angle_gamma   90.00
#
_symmetry.space_group_name_H-M   'P 1'
#
loop_
_entity.id
_entity.type
_entity.pdbx_description
1 polymer ?
#
loop_
_entity_poly.entity_id
_entity_poly.type
_entity_poly.pdbx_seq_one_letter_code
_entity_poly.pdbx_strand_id
1 'polypeptide(L)'
;MPRLPAACLAFALLHQPAMAAFPCDELWGERNAIYFEAGYCFKTERARKAFGDNAGCKYDNVADLPLTARNRADIADIQRRERENNCPR
;
A
#
# COMPACT_ATOMS: atom_id res chain seq x y z
N MET A 1 47.40 24.86 -28.32
CA MET A 1 46.97 23.91 -27.26
C MET A 1 46.09 24.67 -26.26
N PRO A 2 44.77 24.46 -26.24
CA PRO A 2 43.95 24.82 -25.09
C PRO A 2 43.61 23.56 -24.28
N ARG A 3 43.83 23.65 -22.97
CA ARG A 3 43.55 22.60 -21.99
C ARG A 3 42.08 22.76 -21.55
N LEU A 4 41.24 21.76 -21.80
CA LEU A 4 39.85 21.75 -21.33
C LEU A 4 39.80 21.28 -19.86
N PRO A 5 39.08 21.98 -18.97
CA PRO A 5 39.03 21.65 -17.55
C PRO A 5 38.16 20.40 -17.32
N ALA A 6 38.61 19.55 -16.39
CA ALA A 6 37.88 18.38 -15.92
C ALA A 6 36.56 18.82 -15.27
N ALA A 7 35.44 18.51 -15.91
CA ALA A 7 34.12 18.67 -15.31
C ALA A 7 33.84 17.48 -14.38
N CYS A 8 34.03 17.68 -13.08
CA CYS A 8 33.56 16.75 -12.06
C CYS A 8 32.02 16.71 -12.07
N LEU A 9 31.44 15.67 -12.65
CA LEU A 9 30.03 15.32 -12.52
C LEU A 9 29.76 14.87 -11.07
N ALA A 10 29.36 15.82 -10.22
CA ALA A 10 28.81 15.51 -8.91
C ALA A 10 27.38 14.98 -9.08
N PHE A 11 27.22 13.65 -9.02
CA PHE A 11 25.90 13.01 -8.96
C PHE A 11 25.30 13.28 -7.57
N ALA A 12 24.45 14.30 -7.47
CA ALA A 12 23.66 14.53 -6.27
C ALA A 12 22.59 13.44 -6.15
N LEU A 13 22.81 12.47 -5.26
CA LEU A 13 21.77 11.53 -4.83
C LEU A 13 20.69 12.30 -4.08
N LEU A 14 19.62 12.69 -4.76
CA LEU A 14 18.39 13.15 -4.13
C LEU A 14 17.79 11.95 -3.36
N HIS A 15 18.16 11.80 -2.09
CA HIS A 15 17.41 10.97 -1.16
C HIS A 15 16.06 11.65 -0.92
N GLN A 16 15.03 11.26 -1.68
CA GLN A 16 13.67 11.61 -1.30
C GLN A 16 13.38 10.88 0.01
N PRO A 17 12.98 11.59 1.09
CA PRO A 17 12.49 10.90 2.26
C PRO A 17 11.27 10.09 1.80
N ALA A 18 11.34 8.77 1.95
CA ALA A 18 10.17 7.94 1.93
C ALA A 18 9.35 8.34 3.17
N MET A 19 8.50 9.35 3.02
CA MET A 19 7.49 9.68 4.01
C MET A 19 6.55 8.48 4.03
N ALA A 20 6.81 7.48 4.86
CA ALA A 20 5.79 6.55 5.29
C ALA A 20 4.66 7.45 5.79
N ALA A 21 3.50 7.42 5.14
CA ALA A 21 2.40 8.34 5.44
C ALA A 21 1.69 7.90 6.72
N PHE A 22 2.45 7.57 7.77
CA PHE A 22 1.94 7.05 9.02
C PHE A 22 0.86 7.99 9.57
N PRO A 23 -0.33 7.47 9.91
CA PRO A 23 -0.68 6.04 10.03
C PRO A 23 -1.29 5.39 8.78
N CYS A 24 -1.43 6.10 7.66
CA CYS A 24 -2.19 5.67 6.50
C CYS A 24 -1.69 4.40 5.81
N ASP A 25 -0.37 4.24 5.65
CA ASP A 25 0.16 3.03 5.00
C ASP A 25 -0.06 1.78 5.86
N GLU A 26 0.01 1.93 7.18
CA GLU A 26 -0.26 0.86 8.14
C GLU A 26 -1.74 0.50 8.17
N LEU A 27 -2.63 1.50 8.30
CA LEU A 27 -4.08 1.31 8.24
C LEU A 27 -4.52 0.63 6.93
N TRP A 28 -3.97 1.10 5.80
CA TRP A 28 -4.19 0.47 4.51
C TRP A 28 -3.71 -0.98 4.53
N GLY A 29 -2.52 -1.24 5.08
CA GLY A 29 -1.96 -2.58 5.23
C GLY A 29 -2.87 -3.51 6.04
N GLU A 30 -3.27 -3.09 7.24
CA GLU A 30 -4.15 -3.85 8.14
C GLU A 30 -5.48 -4.21 7.47
N ARG A 31 -6.14 -3.23 6.83
CA ARG A 31 -7.41 -3.45 6.13
C ARG A 31 -7.25 -4.44 4.97
N ASN A 32 -6.18 -4.32 4.19
CA ASN A 32 -5.95 -5.20 3.05
C ASN A 32 -5.48 -6.59 3.49
N ALA A 33 -4.80 -6.74 4.63
CA ALA A 33 -4.47 -8.05 5.18
C ALA A 33 -5.74 -8.86 5.48
N ILE A 34 -6.77 -8.23 6.05
CA ILE A 34 -8.07 -8.88 6.29
C ILE A 34 -8.71 -9.34 4.97
N TYR A 35 -8.62 -8.53 3.90
CA TYR A 35 -9.12 -8.93 2.58
C TYR A 35 -8.32 -10.07 1.96
N PHE A 36 -7.00 -10.02 2.08
CA PHE A 36 -6.10 -11.05 1.57
C PHE A 36 -6.38 -12.40 2.22
N GLU A 37 -6.46 -12.44 3.55
CA GLU A 37 -6.79 -13.65 4.32
C GLU A 37 -8.18 -14.20 3.98
N ALA A 38 -9.13 -13.31 3.67
CA ALA A 38 -10.46 -13.70 3.21
C ALA A 38 -10.50 -14.16 1.73
N GLY A 39 -9.37 -14.12 1.01
CA GLY A 39 -9.23 -14.63 -0.35
C GLY A 39 -9.53 -13.61 -1.46
N TYR A 40 -9.36 -12.31 -1.20
CA TYR A 40 -9.60 -11.27 -2.20
C TYR A 40 -8.54 -11.23 -3.30
N CYS A 41 -8.99 -11.08 -4.55
CA CYS A 41 -8.13 -10.87 -5.71
C CYS A 41 -7.87 -9.37 -5.91
N PHE A 42 -6.66 -8.92 -5.57
CA PHE A 42 -6.29 -7.51 -5.66
C PHE A 42 -6.16 -7.01 -7.11
N LYS A 43 -6.78 -5.88 -7.41
CA LYS A 43 -6.78 -5.29 -8.76
C LYS A 43 -5.70 -4.24 -8.98
N THR A 44 -5.20 -3.63 -7.90
CA THR A 44 -4.22 -2.56 -7.99
C THR A 44 -2.80 -3.12 -7.95
N GLU A 45 -1.88 -2.46 -8.66
CA GLU A 45 -0.46 -2.84 -8.64
C GLU A 45 0.14 -2.71 -7.23
N ARG A 46 -0.23 -1.66 -6.49
CA ARG A 46 0.21 -1.45 -5.10
C ARG A 46 -0.13 -2.66 -4.21
N ALA A 47 -1.37 -3.14 -4.24
CA ALA A 47 -1.79 -4.25 -3.40
C ALA A 47 -1.19 -5.57 -3.86
N ARG A 48 -1.09 -5.82 -5.18
CA ARG A 48 -0.41 -7.02 -5.70
C ARG A 48 1.07 -7.07 -5.34
N LYS A 49 1.77 -5.93 -5.34
CA LYS A 49 3.17 -5.85 -4.87
C LYS A 49 3.30 -6.14 -3.38
N ALA A 50 2.32 -5.75 -2.57
CA ALA A 50 2.37 -5.91 -1.12
C ALA A 50 1.93 -7.31 -0.63
N PHE A 51 0.94 -7.92 -1.28
CA PHE A 51 0.29 -9.15 -0.82
C PHE A 51 0.47 -10.36 -1.75
N GLY A 52 1.05 -10.17 -2.94
CA GLY A 52 1.29 -11.23 -3.91
C GLY A 52 0.50 -11.06 -5.21
N ASP A 53 0.84 -11.88 -6.20
CA ASP A 53 0.37 -11.78 -7.58
C ASP A 53 -1.08 -12.28 -7.80
N ASN A 54 -1.85 -12.50 -6.73
CA ASN A 54 -3.15 -13.17 -6.68
C ASN A 54 -3.13 -14.68 -6.92
N ALA A 55 -1.99 -15.36 -6.81
CA ALA A 55 -1.97 -16.82 -6.82
C ALA A 55 -2.86 -17.40 -5.70
N GLY A 56 -3.97 -18.06 -6.07
CA GLY A 56 -4.86 -18.75 -5.14
C GLY A 56 -5.94 -17.89 -4.45
N CYS A 57 -6.13 -16.63 -4.87
CA CYS A 57 -7.31 -15.86 -4.45
C CYS A 57 -8.61 -16.45 -5.03
N LYS A 58 -9.77 -16.09 -4.47
CA LYS A 58 -11.08 -16.68 -4.80
C LYS A 58 -12.16 -15.67 -5.16
N TYR A 59 -12.06 -14.42 -4.70
CA TYR A 59 -13.14 -13.43 -4.80
C TYR A 59 -12.65 -12.14 -5.46
N ASP A 60 -13.29 -11.73 -6.54
CA ASP A 60 -12.98 -10.48 -7.26
C ASP A 60 -13.67 -9.24 -6.67
N ASN A 61 -14.61 -9.44 -5.74
CA ASN A 61 -15.36 -8.37 -5.10
C ASN A 61 -15.28 -8.51 -3.57
N VAL A 62 -14.97 -7.41 -2.88
CA VAL A 62 -14.89 -7.35 -1.42
C VAL A 62 -16.24 -7.71 -0.78
N ALA A 63 -17.35 -7.42 -1.45
CA ALA A 63 -18.69 -7.73 -0.96
C ALA A 63 -18.95 -9.25 -0.83
N ASP A 64 -18.25 -10.06 -1.63
CA ASP A 64 -18.42 -11.52 -1.68
C ASP A 64 -17.53 -12.26 -0.68
N LEU A 65 -16.63 -11.54 0.00
CA LEU A 65 -15.68 -12.14 0.94
C LEU A 65 -16.42 -12.76 2.14
N PRO A 66 -16.02 -13.97 2.58
CA PRO A 66 -16.58 -14.67 3.74
C PRO A 66 -16.07 -14.06 5.06
N LEU A 67 -16.30 -12.76 5.26
CA LEU A 67 -15.85 -12.02 6.44
C LEU A 67 -16.71 -12.34 7.67
N THR A 68 -16.03 -12.68 8.77
CA THR A 68 -16.65 -12.81 10.09
C THR A 68 -17.21 -11.47 10.58
N ALA A 69 -18.10 -11.50 11.58
CA ALA A 69 -18.56 -10.28 12.24
C ALA A 69 -17.41 -9.46 12.83
N ARG A 70 -16.37 -10.13 13.35
CA ARG A 70 -15.18 -9.47 13.89
C ARG A 70 -14.38 -8.75 12.79
N ASN A 71 -14.12 -9.41 11.67
CA ASN A 71 -13.40 -8.80 10.54
C ASN A 71 -14.11 -7.54 10.04
N ARG A 72 -15.45 -7.58 9.95
CA ARG A 72 -16.25 -6.41 9.55
C ARG A 72 -16.13 -5.25 10.53
N ALA A 73 -16.14 -5.55 11.83
CA ALA A 73 -15.94 -4.55 12.88
C ALA A 73 -14.54 -3.93 12.80
N ASP A 74 -13.50 -4.74 12.61
CA ASP A 74 -12.11 -4.27 12.48
C ASP A 74 -11.93 -3.41 11.22
N ILE A 75 -12.47 -3.83 10.06
CA ILE A 75 -12.45 -3.02 8.83
C ILE A 75 -13.15 -1.67 9.04
N ALA A 76 -14.32 -1.66 9.71
CA ALA A 76 -15.05 -0.43 9.97
C ALA A 76 -14.28 0.52 10.89
N ASP A 77 -13.56 -0.02 11.89
CA ASP A 77 -12.69 0.73 12.79
C ASP A 77 -11.50 1.36 12.04
N ILE A 78 -10.80 0.55 11.24
CA ILE A 78 -9.67 1.00 10.42
C ILE A 78 -10.12 2.09 9.45
N GLN A 79 -11.23 1.89 8.74
CA GLN A 79 -11.76 2.88 7.81
C GLN A 79 -12.16 4.19 8.49
N ARG A 80 -12.58 4.15 9.77
CA ARG A 80 -12.83 5.36 10.55
C ARG A 80 -11.53 6.10 10.82
N ARG A 81 -10.49 5.41 11.28
CA ARG A 81 -9.14 5.96 11.49
C ARG A 81 -8.53 6.52 10.20
N GLU A 82 -8.71 5.84 9.07
CA GLU A 82 -8.26 6.33 7.75
C GLU A 82 -8.94 7.66 7.39
N ARG A 83 -10.23 7.82 7.69
CA ARG A 83 -10.94 9.09 7.47
C ARG A 83 -10.45 10.19 8.41
N GLU A 84 -10.26 9.87 9.69
CA GLU A 84 -9.74 10.83 10.70
C GLU A 84 -8.36 11.36 10.33
N ASN A 85 -7.52 10.53 9.68
CA ASN A 85 -6.16 10.90 9.25
C ASN A 85 -6.07 11.38 7.79
N ASN A 86 -7.22 11.59 7.11
CA ASN A 86 -7.27 12.02 5.71
C ASN A 86 -6.45 11.13 4.75
N CYS A 87 -6.48 9.82 4.99
CA CYS A 87 -5.71 8.87 4.20
C CYS A 87 -6.24 8.76 2.75
N PRO A 88 -5.35 8.59 1.76
CA PRO A 88 -5.75 8.32 0.39
C PRO A 88 -6.50 6.98 0.31
N ARG A 89 -7.53 6.90 -0.54
CA ARG A 89 -8.38 5.71 -0.69
C ARG A 89 -7.94 4.83 -1.85
#